data_AF-A0A7V0S2L5-F1
#
_entry.id   AF-A0A7V0S2L5-F1
#
_cell.length_a   1.000
_cell.length_b   1.000
_cell.length_c   1.000
_cell.angle_alpha   90.00
_cell.angle_beta   90.00
_cell.angle_gamma   90.00
#
_symmetry.space_group_name_H-M   'P 1'
#
loop_
_entity.id
_entity.type
_entity.pdbx_description
1 polymer ?
#
loop_
_entity_poly.entity_id
_entity_poly.type
_entity_poly.pdbx_seq_one_letter_code
_entity_poly.pdbx_strand_id
1 'polypeptide(L)'
;MVEIKTILKFIKGLTVQYLVLAIICAAVFGFIAPQHYFPLLPVVFIYFYLLNFFSYFILIKTHNLPTVRFSKYFMLLSMIKFFASLAFVVLYIIFARETLIPFLVIFIILYFHSLFQLVREYQFFLAEKNSR
;
A
#
# COMPACT_ATOMS: atom_id res chain seq x y z
N MET A 1 19.04 10.64 -12.23
CA MET A 1 19.55 10.57 -10.83
C MET A 1 18.53 10.99 -9.78
N VAL A 2 17.72 12.04 -10.00
CA VAL A 2 16.71 12.50 -9.02
C VAL A 2 15.67 11.41 -8.71
N GLU A 3 15.10 10.77 -9.74
CA GLU A 3 14.08 9.71 -9.60
C GLU A 3 14.55 8.53 -8.72
N ILE A 4 15.78 8.06 -8.91
CA ILE A 4 16.33 6.93 -8.14
C ILE A 4 16.48 7.31 -6.66
N LYS A 5 16.97 8.52 -6.36
CA LYS A 5 17.09 9.00 -4.98
C LYS A 5 15.71 9.13 -4.31
N THR A 6 14.71 9.62 -5.04
CA THR A 6 13.33 9.72 -4.53
C THR A 6 12.73 8.33 -4.28
N ILE A 7 12.91 7.38 -5.21
CA ILE A 7 12.43 6.00 -5.03
C ILE A 7 13.07 5.36 -3.79
N LEU A 8 14.39 5.50 -3.60
CA LEU A 8 15.08 4.96 -2.42
C LEU A 8 14.58 5.61 -1.11
N LYS A 9 14.36 6.93 -1.10
CA LYS A 9 13.78 7.65 0.04
C LYS A 9 12.38 7.14 0.36
N PHE A 10 11.56 6.94 -0.67
CA PHE A 10 10.22 6.37 -0.53
C PHE A 10 10.25 4.94 0.00
N ILE A 11 11.11 4.06 -0.54
CA ILE A 11 11.26 2.68 -0.04
C ILE A 11 11.61 2.72 1.45
N LYS A 12 12.60 3.52 1.86
CA LYS A 12 12.99 3.63 3.26
C LYS A 12 11.82 4.11 4.14
N GLY A 13 11.09 5.12 3.71
CA GLY A 13 9.90 5.61 4.42
C GLY A 13 8.78 4.58 4.50
N LEU A 14 8.51 3.88 3.39
CA LEU A 14 7.52 2.81 3.29
C LEU A 14 7.88 1.65 4.22
N THR A 15 9.14 1.20 4.21
CA THR A 15 9.60 0.12 5.09
C THR A 15 9.44 0.50 6.55
N VAL A 16 9.85 1.72 6.95
CA VAL A 16 9.70 2.18 8.34
C VAL A 16 8.22 2.24 8.73
N GLN A 17 7.34 2.77 7.88
CA GLN A 17 5.90 2.85 8.18
C GLN A 17 5.27 1.46 8.33
N TYR A 18 5.56 0.52 7.44
CA TYR A 18 5.02 -0.83 7.51
C TYR A 18 5.59 -1.62 8.70
N LEU A 19 6.86 -1.39 9.07
CA LEU A 19 7.43 -1.95 10.29
C LEU A 19 6.74 -1.42 11.54
N VAL A 20 6.50 -0.11 11.62
CA VAL A 20 5.78 0.51 12.75
C VAL A 20 4.35 -0.03 12.82
N LEU A 21 3.63 -0.10 11.70
CA LEU A 21 2.28 -0.67 11.66
C LEU A 21 2.27 -2.16 12.05
N ALA A 22 3.26 -2.93 11.63
CA ALA A 22 3.41 -4.34 12.00
C ALA A 22 3.66 -4.50 13.50
N ILE A 23 4.53 -3.67 14.10
CA ILE A 23 4.79 -3.67 15.55
C ILE A 23 3.52 -3.30 16.32
N ILE A 24 2.80 -2.27 15.89
CA ILE A 24 1.53 -1.87 16.52
C ILE A 24 0.52 -3.02 16.44
N CYS A 25 0.36 -3.65 15.27
CA CYS A 25 -0.55 -4.79 15.13
C CYS A 25 -0.11 -5.98 16.00
N ALA A 26 1.19 -6.28 16.04
CA ALA A 26 1.73 -7.34 16.89
C ALA A 26 1.48 -7.04 18.38
N ALA A 27 1.58 -5.79 18.82
CA ALA A 27 1.24 -5.40 20.19
C ALA A 27 -0.27 -5.53 20.47
N VAL A 28 -1.13 -5.10 19.53
CA VAL A 28 -2.59 -5.23 19.65
C VAL A 28 -3.00 -6.70 19.78
N PHE A 29 -2.49 -7.56 18.90
CA PHE A 29 -2.78 -9.00 18.96
C PHE A 29 -2.04 -9.71 20.10
N GLY A 30 -0.88 -9.24 20.52
CA GLY A 30 -0.14 -9.83 21.63
C GLY A 30 -0.75 -9.56 23.00
N PHE A 31 -1.28 -8.35 23.23
CA PHE A 31 -1.68 -7.90 24.57
C PHE A 31 -3.18 -7.61 24.71
N ILE A 32 -3.86 -7.15 23.67
CA ILE A 32 -5.24 -6.64 23.78
C ILE A 32 -6.26 -7.67 23.26
N ALA A 33 -5.97 -8.30 22.12
CA ALA A 33 -6.91 -9.14 21.40
C ALA A 33 -6.27 -10.43 20.81
N PRO A 34 -5.62 -11.28 21.62
CA PRO A 34 -4.93 -12.48 21.14
C PRO A 34 -5.83 -13.48 20.42
N GLN A 35 -7.10 -13.57 20.81
CA GLN A 35 -8.09 -14.42 20.14
C GLN A 35 -8.39 -14.04 18.69
N HIS A 36 -7.99 -12.85 18.25
CA HIS A 36 -8.22 -12.35 16.89
C HIS A 36 -6.97 -12.41 16.01
N TYR A 37 -5.86 -12.96 16.52
CA TYR A 37 -4.65 -13.16 15.72
C TYR A 37 -4.90 -14.18 14.61
N PHE A 38 -4.35 -13.92 13.42
CA PHE A 38 -4.41 -14.86 12.31
C PHE A 38 -3.04 -15.02 11.63
N PRO A 39 -2.62 -16.25 11.28
CA PRO A 39 -1.28 -16.51 10.75
C PRO A 39 -0.95 -15.80 9.43
N LEU A 40 -1.97 -15.47 8.63
CA LEU A 40 -1.81 -14.81 7.32
C LEU A 40 -1.58 -13.30 7.43
N LEU A 41 -1.61 -12.71 8.62
CA LEU A 41 -1.42 -11.26 8.83
C LEU A 41 -0.15 -10.70 8.17
N PRO A 42 1.04 -11.34 8.27
CA PRO A 42 2.24 -10.85 7.60
C PRO A 42 2.10 -10.77 6.08
N VAL A 43 1.34 -11.69 5.48
CA VAL A 43 1.08 -11.71 4.03
C VAL A 43 0.29 -10.47 3.60
N VAL A 44 -0.66 -10.03 4.43
CA VAL A 44 -1.44 -8.79 4.17
C VAL A 44 -0.53 -7.56 4.16
N PHE A 45 0.40 -7.46 5.11
CA PHE A 45 1.37 -6.37 5.14
C PHE A 45 2.28 -6.38 3.92
N ILE A 46 2.82 -7.55 3.55
CA ILE A 46 3.68 -7.70 2.38
C ILE A 46 2.91 -7.34 1.11
N TYR A 47 1.66 -7.78 0.99
CA TYR A 47 0.78 -7.45 -0.14
C TYR A 47 0.68 -5.93 -0.32
N PHE A 48 0.28 -5.20 0.71
CA PHE A 48 0.12 -3.75 0.61
C PHE A 48 1.45 -3.00 0.47
N TYR A 49 2.53 -3.52 1.05
CA TYR A 49 3.87 -2.97 0.86
C TYR A 49 4.28 -3.02 -0.62
N LEU A 50 4.17 -4.20 -1.24
CA LEU A 50 4.49 -4.38 -2.67
C LEU A 50 3.56 -3.55 -3.55
N LEU A 51 2.26 -3.56 -3.27
CA LEU A 51 1.26 -2.81 -4.01
C LEU A 51 1.58 -1.31 -4.06
N ASN A 52 1.94 -0.72 -2.91
CA ASN A 52 2.35 0.68 -2.82
C ASN A 52 3.68 0.93 -3.53
N PHE A 53 4.66 0.04 -3.34
CA PHE A 53 5.96 0.14 -4.00
C PHE A 53 5.83 0.18 -5.53
N PHE A 54 5.14 -0.79 -6.12
CA PHE A 54 4.93 -0.84 -7.57
C PHE A 54 4.10 0.35 -8.06
N SER A 55 3.06 0.73 -7.31
CA SER A 55 2.22 1.87 -7.68
C SER A 55 3.03 3.17 -7.75
N TYR A 56 3.84 3.44 -6.73
CA TYR A 56 4.67 4.63 -6.67
C TYR A 56 5.76 4.62 -7.74
N PHE A 57 6.38 3.47 -7.97
CA PHE A 57 7.39 3.29 -9.01
C PHE A 57 6.84 3.61 -10.41
N ILE A 58 5.65 3.11 -10.73
CA ILE A 58 4.98 3.38 -12.00
C ILE A 58 4.63 4.88 -12.12
N LEU A 59 4.12 5.49 -11.04
CA LEU A 59 3.81 6.92 -10.99
C LEU A 59 5.04 7.80 -11.25
N ILE A 60 6.17 7.51 -10.61
CA ILE A 60 7.43 8.22 -10.88
C ILE A 60 7.85 8.02 -12.33
N LYS A 61 7.83 6.80 -12.88
CA LYS A 61 8.26 6.60 -14.28
C LYS A 61 7.37 7.28 -15.31
N THR A 62 6.09 7.48 -14.99
CA THR A 62 5.11 8.06 -15.92
C THR A 62 4.88 9.56 -15.74
N HIS A 63 5.55 10.20 -14.78
CA HIS A 63 5.27 11.60 -14.41
C HIS A 63 5.57 12.65 -15.50
N ASN A 64 6.45 12.33 -16.46
CA ASN A 64 6.79 13.23 -17.58
C ASN A 64 5.83 13.10 -18.77
N LEU A 65 4.85 12.19 -18.70
CA LEU A 65 3.88 12.03 -19.78
C LEU A 65 2.91 13.22 -19.81
N PRO A 66 2.34 13.55 -20.99
CA PRO A 66 1.26 14.52 -21.09
C PRO A 66 0.11 14.15 -20.15
N THR A 67 -0.54 15.14 -19.54
CA THR A 67 -1.60 14.96 -18.53
C THR A 67 -2.63 13.89 -18.91
N VAL A 68 -3.09 13.91 -20.17
CA VAL A 68 -4.07 12.92 -20.67
C VAL A 68 -3.55 11.49 -20.60
N ARG A 69 -2.28 11.25 -20.96
CA ARG A 69 -1.69 9.90 -20.88
C ARG A 69 -1.42 9.52 -19.43
N PHE A 70 -0.90 10.44 -18.63
CA PHE A 70 -0.66 10.22 -17.20
C PHE A 70 -1.96 9.80 -16.49
N SER A 71 -3.06 10.53 -16.70
CA SER A 71 -4.37 10.19 -16.13
C SER A 71 -4.83 8.79 -16.53
N LYS A 72 -4.64 8.38 -17.79
CA LYS A 72 -4.96 7.01 -18.23
C LYS A 72 -4.15 5.95 -17.48
N TYR A 73 -2.83 6.14 -17.33
CA TYR A 73 -1.99 5.21 -16.57
C TYR A 73 -2.37 5.17 -15.09
N PHE A 74 -2.65 6.33 -14.48
CA PHE A 74 -3.06 6.41 -13.09
C PHE A 74 -4.41 5.71 -12.85
N MET A 75 -5.39 5.90 -13.74
CA MET A 75 -6.67 5.21 -13.68
C MET A 75 -6.51 3.70 -13.86
N LEU A 76 -5.70 3.26 -14.83
CA LEU A 76 -5.42 1.84 -15.05
C LEU A 76 -4.74 1.22 -13.83
N LEU A 77 -3.75 1.88 -13.26
CA LEU A 77 -3.07 1.45 -12.04
C LEU A 77 -4.04 1.35 -10.86
N SER A 78 -4.92 2.34 -10.70
CA SER A 78 -5.95 2.34 -9.65
C SER A 78 -6.95 1.20 -9.83
N MET A 79 -7.35 0.93 -11.08
CA MET A 79 -8.24 -0.17 -11.43
C MET A 79 -7.60 -1.52 -11.13
N ILE A 80 -6.36 -1.75 -11.59
CA ILE A 80 -5.59 -2.97 -11.29
C ILE A 80 -5.45 -3.14 -9.78
N LYS A 81 -5.13 -2.07 -9.06
CA LYS A 81 -5.00 -2.09 -7.60
C LYS A 81 -6.29 -2.52 -6.91
N PHE A 82 -7.42 -1.95 -7.33
CA PHE A 82 -8.74 -2.28 -6.80
C PHE A 82 -9.11 -3.75 -7.06
N PHE A 83 -9.01 -4.22 -8.30
CA PHE A 83 -9.36 -5.60 -8.64
C PHE A 83 -8.38 -6.62 -8.03
N ALA A 84 -7.09 -6.31 -7.96
CA ALA A 84 -6.13 -7.16 -7.27
C ALA A 84 -6.45 -7.24 -5.76
N SER A 85 -6.86 -6.12 -5.15
CA SER A 85 -7.26 -6.10 -3.73
C SER A 85 -8.54 -6.90 -3.51
N LEU A 86 -9.52 -6.75 -4.41
CA LEU A 86 -10.77 -7.50 -4.38
C LEU A 86 -10.54 -9.00 -4.53
N ALA A 87 -9.71 -9.41 -5.50
CA ALA A 87 -9.34 -10.81 -5.69
C ALA A 87 -8.63 -11.38 -4.45
N PHE A 88 -7.71 -10.62 -3.85
CA PHE A 88 -7.03 -11.02 -2.63
C PHE A 88 -8.01 -11.26 -1.46
N VAL A 89 -8.98 -10.36 -1.28
CA VAL A 89 -10.04 -10.51 -0.26
C VAL A 89 -10.90 -11.74 -0.54
N VAL A 90 -11.37 -11.93 -1.78
CA VAL A 90 -12.20 -13.09 -2.15
C VAL A 90 -11.45 -14.40 -1.90
N LEU A 91 -10.17 -14.48 -2.29
CA LEU A 91 -9.33 -15.64 -2.02
C LEU A 91 -9.22 -15.89 -0.51
N TYR A 92 -8.97 -14.85 0.30
CA TYR A 92 -8.91 -15.00 1.75
C TYR A 92 -10.21 -15.55 2.35
N ILE A 93 -11.36 -15.00 1.93
CA ILE A 93 -12.68 -15.45 2.40
C ILE A 93 -12.93 -16.92 2.07
N ILE A 94 -12.39 -17.42 0.96
CA ILE A 94 -12.53 -18.84 0.59
C ILE A 94 -11.65 -19.72 1.49
N PHE A 95 -10.41 -19.32 1.78
CA PHE A 95 -9.43 -20.17 2.49
C PHE A 95 -9.43 -20.04 4.02
N ALA A 96 -9.86 -18.92 4.59
CA ALA A 96 -9.67 -18.59 6.01
C ALA A 96 -10.88 -17.87 6.63
N ARG A 97 -12.05 -18.52 6.59
CA ARG A 97 -13.32 -17.94 7.10
C ARG A 97 -13.32 -17.65 8.60
N GLU A 98 -12.58 -18.42 9.39
CA GLU A 98 -12.58 -18.32 10.85
C GLU A 98 -12.09 -16.95 11.36
N THR A 99 -11.19 -16.31 10.59
CA THR A 99 -10.56 -15.03 10.95
C THR A 99 -10.97 -13.92 9.99
N LEU A 100 -12.13 -14.06 9.35
CA LEU A 100 -12.62 -13.15 8.31
C LEU A 100 -12.82 -11.71 8.83
N ILE A 101 -13.42 -11.55 10.01
CA ILE A 101 -13.69 -10.23 10.61
C ILE A 101 -12.37 -9.47 10.89
N PRO A 102 -11.42 -10.01 11.68
CA PRO A 102 -10.17 -9.28 11.95
C PRO A 102 -9.36 -9.04 10.68
N PHE A 103 -9.36 -9.98 9.73
CA PHE A 103 -8.74 -9.78 8.43
C PHE A 103 -9.35 -8.58 7.68
N LEU A 104 -10.68 -8.53 7.52
CA LEU A 104 -11.35 -7.46 6.78
C LEU A 104 -11.08 -6.09 7.40
N VAL A 105 -11.12 -5.98 8.73
CA VAL A 105 -10.84 -4.72 9.43
C VAL A 105 -9.44 -4.21 9.10
N ILE A 106 -8.42 -5.06 9.25
CA ILE A 106 -7.03 -4.68 8.95
C ILE A 106 -6.87 -4.38 7.46
N PHE A 107 -7.46 -5.21 6.60
CA PHE A 107 -7.35 -5.06 5.16
C PHE A 107 -7.93 -3.71 4.70
N ILE A 108 -9.11 -3.33 5.20
CA ILE A 108 -9.75 -2.06 4.90
C ILE A 108 -8.88 -0.89 5.37
N ILE A 109 -8.37 -0.94 6.61
CA ILE A 109 -7.49 0.09 7.16
C ILE A 109 -6.25 0.26 6.28
N LEU A 110 -5.57 -0.84 5.93
CA LEU A 110 -4.37 -0.81 5.09
C LEU A 110 -4.67 -0.37 3.65
N TYR A 111 -5.83 -0.73 3.10
CA TYR A 111 -6.25 -0.31 1.77
C TYR A 111 -6.43 1.20 1.66
N PHE A 112 -7.19 1.79 2.59
CA PHE A 112 -7.36 3.25 2.62
C PHE A 112 -6.06 3.96 2.95
N HIS A 113 -5.29 3.46 3.92
CA HIS A 113 -3.96 3.99 4.21
C HIS A 113 -3.07 4.00 2.96
N SER A 114 -3.04 2.92 2.17
CA SER A 114 -2.32 2.84 0.89
C SER A 114 -2.77 3.91 -0.09
N LEU A 115 -4.08 4.14 -0.24
CA LEU A 115 -4.60 5.14 -1.16
C LEU A 115 -4.11 6.54 -0.80
N PHE A 116 -4.29 6.95 0.46
CA PHE A 116 -3.88 8.27 0.92
C PHE A 116 -2.38 8.46 0.87
N GLN A 117 -1.63 7.45 1.31
CA GLN A 117 -0.17 7.47 1.28
C GLN A 117 0.35 7.67 -0.15
N LEU A 118 -0.13 6.88 -1.12
CA LEU A 118 0.35 6.95 -2.50
C LEU A 118 0.16 8.36 -3.10
N VAL A 119 -1.03 8.94 -2.92
CA VAL A 119 -1.34 10.29 -3.42
C VAL A 119 -0.46 11.34 -2.74
N ARG A 120 -0.33 11.28 -1.41
CA ARG A 120 0.48 12.21 -0.62
C ARG A 120 1.96 12.19 -1.06
N GLU A 121 2.56 11.00 -1.14
CA GLU A 121 3.97 10.87 -1.51
C GLU A 121 4.22 11.29 -2.97
N TYR A 122 3.27 11.08 -3.87
CA TYR A 122 3.37 11.56 -5.25
C TYR A 122 3.27 13.08 -5.35
N GLN A 123 2.37 13.70 -4.58
CA GLN A 123 2.27 15.17 -4.49
C GLN A 123 3.56 15.78 -3.93
N PHE A 124 4.15 15.19 -2.89
CA PHE A 124 5.44 15.64 -2.37
C PHE A 124 6.55 15.56 -3.41
N PHE A 125 6.59 14.49 -4.20
CA PHE A 125 7.54 14.38 -5.31
C PHE A 125 7.36 15.48 -6.36
N LEU A 126 6.11 15.77 -6.76
CA LEU A 126 5.84 16.85 -7.71
C LEU A 126 6.23 18.23 -7.16
N ALA A 127 5.96 18.50 -5.88
CA ALA A 127 6.33 19.75 -5.23
C ALA A 127 7.86 19.92 -5.16
N GLU A 128 8.60 18.87 -4.79
CA GLU A 128 10.07 18.91 -4.75
C GLU A 128 10.68 19.09 -6.14
N LYS A 129 10.04 18.53 -7.18
CA LYS A 129 10.47 18.71 -8.57
C LYS A 129 10.23 20.14 -9.07
N ASN A 130 9.05 20.72 -8.80
CA ASN A 130 8.70 22.06 -9.29
C ASN A 130 9.46 23.19 -8.57
N SER A 131 10.02 22.90 -7.39
CA SER A 131 10.83 23.85 -6.62
C SER A 131 12.31 23.90 -7.06
N ARG A 132 12.74 23.05 -7.99
CA ARG A 132 14.11 23.00 -8.54
C ARG A 132 14.11 23.40 -10.00
#